data_AF-A0A067PHR6-F1
#
_entry.id   AF-A0A067PHR6-F1
#
_cell.length_a   1.000
_cell.length_b   1.000
_cell.length_c   1.000
_cell.angle_alpha   90.00
_cell.angle_beta   90.00
_cell.angle_gamma   90.00
#
_symmetry.space_group_name_H-M   'P 1'
#
loop_
_entity.id
_entity.type
_entity.pdbx_description
1 polymer ?
#
loop_
_entity_poly.entity_id
_entity_poly.type
_entity_poly.pdbx_seq_one_letter_code
_entity_poly.pdbx_strand_id
1 'polypeptide(L)' 'RLMLILFKPWRSVRDLRKNGESWKEAFVNFLPECPARLKAIMDNMQIWHECRDSRDGHFKNRRLRHN' A
#
# COMPACT_ATOMS: atom_id res chain seq x y z
N ARG A 1 -2.68 2.31 0.99
CA ARG A 1 -4.10 2.55 1.39
C ARG A 1 -4.82 1.24 1.72
N LEU A 2 -4.78 0.21 0.86
CA LEU A 2 -5.39 -1.10 1.14
C LEU A 2 -4.75 -1.87 2.32
N MET A 3 -3.51 -1.53 2.69
CA MET A 3 -2.76 -2.22 3.74
C MET A 3 -3.44 -2.17 5.13
N LEU A 4 -4.10 -1.07 5.49
CA LEU A 4 -4.83 -1.01 6.77
C LEU A 4 -6.04 -1.96 6.76
N ILE A 5 -6.75 -2.06 5.64
CA ILE A 5 -7.92 -2.93 5.51
C ILE A 5 -7.53 -4.40 5.64
N LEU A 6 -6.38 -4.78 5.10
CA LEU A 6 -5.92 -6.17 5.04
C LEU A 6 -5.26 -6.65 6.33
N PHE A 7 -4.56 -5.77 7.05
CA PHE A 7 -3.66 -6.19 8.14
C PHE A 7 -4.02 -5.62 9.51
N LYS A 8 -4.81 -4.55 9.58
CA LYS A 8 -5.33 -4.06 10.85
C LYS A 8 -6.60 -4.83 11.18
N PRO A 9 -6.83 -5.27 12.43
CA PRO A 9 -8.15 -5.75 12.84
C PRO A 9 -9.12 -4.56 12.91
N TRP A 10 -10.26 -4.63 12.23
CA TRP A 10 -11.27 -3.56 12.25
C TRP A 10 -12.68 -4.13 12.18
N ARG A 11 -13.63 -3.44 12.84
CA ARG A 11 -15.08 -3.72 12.73
C ARG A 11 -15.82 -2.58 12.04
N SER A 12 -15.25 -1.38 12.07
CA SER A 12 -15.77 -0.19 11.43
C SER A 12 -14.66 0.65 10.81
N VAL A 13 -15.02 1.56 9.89
CA VAL A 13 -14.06 2.47 9.23
C VAL A 13 -13.36 3.39 10.24
N ARG A 14 -13.96 3.65 11.40
CA ARG A 14 -13.37 4.46 12.48
C ARG A 14 -12.18 3.76 13.14
N ASP A 15 -12.13 2.43 13.09
CA ASP A 15 -11.00 1.65 13.60
C ASP A 15 -9.80 1.75 12.65
N LEU A 16 -10.06 1.92 11.35
CA LEU A 16 -9.02 2.08 10.35
C LEU A 16 -8.34 3.45 10.44
N ARG A 17 -9.15 4.50 10.68
CA ARG A 17 -8.70 5.89 10.67
C ARG A 17 -9.56 6.74 11.61
N LYS A 18 -8.92 7.49 12.51
CA LYS A 18 -9.54 8.49 13.39
C LYS A 18 -10.10 9.67 12.58
N ASN A 19 -11.08 10.36 13.16
CA ASN A 19 -11.60 11.58 12.57
C ASN A 19 -10.52 12.67 12.60
N GLY A 20 -10.25 13.28 11.43
CA GLY A 20 -9.24 14.32 11.28
C GLY A 20 -7.84 13.84 10.89
N GLU A 21 -7.50 12.56 11.04
CA GLU A 21 -6.19 12.04 10.58
C GLU A 21 -6.24 11.60 9.12
N SER A 22 -5.16 11.78 8.37
CA SER A 22 -5.03 11.26 7.02
C SER A 22 -4.79 9.75 7.00
N TRP A 23 -5.10 9.11 5.88
CA TRP A 23 -4.80 7.68 5.68
C TRP A 23 -3.31 7.34 5.79
N LYS A 24 -2.42 8.31 5.52
CA LYS A 24 -0.98 8.11 5.64
C LYS A 24 -0.57 8.09 7.11
N GLU A 25 -1.07 9.04 7.90
CA GLU A 25 -0.81 9.10 9.34
C GLU A 25 -1.36 7.86 10.05
N ALA A 26 -2.59 7.44 9.73
CA ALA A 26 -3.17 6.21 10.28
C ALA A 26 -2.31 4.96 10.01
N PHE A 27 -1.71 4.88 8.82
CA PHE A 27 -0.82 3.78 8.46
C PHE A 27 0.53 3.85 9.18
N VAL A 28 1.14 5.04 9.25
CA VAL A 28 2.39 5.24 9.99
C VAL A 28 2.22 4.93 11.47
N ASN A 29 1.08 5.30 12.07
CA ASN A 29 0.77 5.00 13.46
C ASN A 29 0.52 3.49 13.70
N PHE A 30 0.02 2.77 12.69
CA PHE A 30 -0.17 1.32 12.78
C PHE A 30 1.13 0.52 12.62
N LEU A 31 2.12 1.04 11.88
CA LEU A 31 3.38 0.34 11.62
C LEU A 31 4.10 -0.13 12.90
N PRO A 32 4.28 0.68 13.95
CA PRO A 32 4.91 0.23 15.21
C PRO A 32 4.21 -0.97 15.86
N GLU A 33 2.88 -1.00 15.83
CA GLU A 33 2.04 -2.06 16.43
C GLU A 33 2.10 -3.37 15.63
N CYS A 34 2.56 -3.31 14.38
CA CYS A 34 2.52 -4.43 13.46
C CYS A 34 3.73 -5.39 13.66
N PRO A 35 3.49 -6.71 13.75
CA PRO A 35 4.57 -7.70 13.81
C PRO A 35 5.54 -7.60 12.63
N ALA A 36 6.82 -7.89 12.86
CA ALA A 36 7.86 -7.83 11.83
C ALA A 36 7.53 -8.66 10.58
N ARG A 37 6.87 -9.82 10.76
CA ARG A 37 6.42 -10.66 9.64
C ARG A 37 5.39 -9.97 8.75
N LEU A 38 4.45 -9.22 9.33
CA LEU A 38 3.44 -8.50 8.55
C LEU A 38 4.06 -7.32 7.80
N LYS A 39 5.03 -6.63 8.41
CA LYS A 39 5.83 -5.58 7.74
C LYS A 39 6.53 -6.12 6.49
N ALA A 40 7.21 -7.26 6.60
CA ALA A 40 7.86 -7.90 5.46
C ALA A 40 6.88 -8.28 4.33
N ILE A 41 5.67 -8.72 4.68
CA ILE A 41 4.62 -9.02 3.68
C ILE A 41 4.15 -7.73 3.00
N MET A 42 3.93 -6.66 3.76
CA MET A 42 3.54 -5.35 3.21
C MET A 42 4.60 -4.80 2.26
N ASP A 43 5.88 -4.87 2.64
CA ASP A 43 7.00 -4.41 1.83
C ASP A 43 7.07 -5.20 0.52
N ASN A 44 6.95 -6.53 0.58
CA ASN A 44 6.91 -7.38 -0.61
C ASN A 44 5.76 -7.04 -1.56
N MET A 45 4.57 -6.77 -1.02
CA MET A 45 3.43 -6.34 -1.84
C MET A 45 3.71 -4.99 -2.52
N GLN A 46 4.32 -4.04 -1.81
CA GLN A 46 4.64 -2.74 -2.37
C GLN A 46 5.69 -2.85 -3.49
N ILE A 47 6.78 -3.59 -3.26
CA ILE A 47 7.83 -3.83 -4.26
C ILE A 47 7.22 -4.48 -5.52
N TRP A 48 6.35 -5.46 -5.36
CA TRP A 48 5.66 -6.10 -6.48
C TRP A 48 4.87 -5.11 -7.34
N HIS A 49 4.16 -4.18 -6.70
CA HIS A 49 3.41 -3.15 -7.41
C HIS A 49 4.33 -2.16 -8.13
N GLU A 50 5.39 -1.70 -7.46
CA GLU A 50 6.37 -0.78 -8.06
C GLU A 50 7.06 -1.39 -9.29
N CYS A 51 7.48 -2.65 -9.19
CA CYS A 51 8.08 -3.37 -10.32
C CYS A 51 7.08 -3.56 -11.48
N ARG A 52 5.82 -3.88 -11.15
CA ARG A 52 4.77 -4.04 -12.16
C ARG A 52 4.47 -2.73 -12.87
N ASP A 53 4.31 -1.64 -12.15
CA ASP A 53 4.00 -0.31 -12.71
C ASP A 53 5.15 0.21 -13.57
N SER A 54 6.40 0.03 -13.12
CA SER A 54 7.61 0.37 -13.90
C SER A 54 7.65 -0.38 -15.23
N ARG A 55 7.41 -1.70 -15.19
CA ARG A 55 7.35 -2.56 -16.38
C ARG A 55 6.24 -2.12 -17.33
N ASP A 56 5.02 -1.93 -16.82
CA ASP A 56 3.87 -1.59 -17.66
C ASP A 56 4.02 -0.18 -18.27
N GLY A 57 4.64 0.76 -17.55
CA GLY A 57 5.03 2.07 -18.08
C GLY A 57 6.05 1.97 -19.22
N HIS A 58 7.08 1.13 -19.07
CA HIS A 58 8.05 0.88 -20.13
C HIS A 58 7.39 0.32 -21.41
N PHE A 59 6.46 -0.63 -21.28
CA PHE A 59 5.73 -1.19 -22.43
C PHE A 59 4.76 -0.20 -23.08
N LYS A 60 4.05 0.63 -22.30
CA LYS A 60 3.19 1.70 -22.83
C LYS A 60 4.01 2.71 -23.64
N ASN A 61 5.16 3.14 -23.12
CA ASN A 61 6.05 4.07 -23.82
C ASN A 61 6.60 3.46 -25.12
N ARG A 62 6.86 2.15 -25.16
CA ARG A 62 7.29 1.46 -26.38
C ARG A 62 6.21 1.42 -27.45
N ARG A 63 4.94 1.21 -27.07
CA ARG A 63 3.79 1.24 -28.00
C ARG A 63 3.54 2.63 -28.58
N LEU A 64 3.66 3.68 -27.77
CA LEU A 64 3.45 5.06 -28.24
C LEU A 64 4.53 5.56 -29.21
N ARG A 65 5.73 4.95 -29.22
CA ARG A 65 6.83 5.33 -30.13
C ARG A 65 6.78 4.62 -31.49
N HIS A 66 5.82 3.73 -31.70
CA HIS A 66 5.68 2.92 -32.92
C HIS A 66 4.39 3.21 -33.71
N ASN A 67 3.58 4.16 -33.25
CA ASN A 67 2.49 4.81 -33.99
C ASN A 67 2.94 6.21 -34.40
#